data_AF-A0A7X9WWM5-F1
#
_entry.id   AF-A0A7X9WWM5-F1
#
_cell.length_a   1.000
_cell.length_b   1.000
_cell.length_c   1.000
_cell.angle_alpha   90.00
_cell.angle_beta   90.00
_cell.angle_gamma   90.00
#
_symmetry.space_group_name_H-M   'P 1'
#
loop_
_entity.id
_entity.type
_entity.pdbx_description
1 polymer ?
#
loop_
_entity_poly.entity_id
_entity_poly.type
_entity_poly.pdbx_seq_one_letter_code
_entity_poly.pdbx_strand_id
1 'polypeptide(L)'
;MTVLAMSQGELSRFDTLMRVERGELRIEDAATLLGLKRRQIFRLLGRLREDGAAGLMSRKRGRPLAPHDDLRSIMVWREQRTVTAALTLHYNKAMFILEPNDVSLDLALKRVTVCEYPDGRLEIEHEGHVLPYRQFDKMRQVNQPAIVENKHLDAALLPARQMQAIMPHHRKRNNDAPARRDQPMHLFPEPEPPPKIDRRTLGGSKLKRSPRLSDETLRERGTLRFVQRT
;
A
#
# COMPACT_ATOMS: atom_id res chain seq x y z
N MET A 1 38.74 7.47 -0.27
CA MET A 1 37.55 8.03 0.41
C MET A 1 36.64 6.87 0.77
N THR A 2 36.58 6.50 2.06
CA THR A 2 35.74 5.38 2.52
C THR A 2 34.37 5.93 2.92
N VAL A 3 33.31 5.55 2.21
CA VAL A 3 31.94 5.95 2.55
C VAL A 3 31.39 4.96 3.59
N LEU A 4 31.05 5.43 4.78
CA LEU A 4 30.44 4.62 5.84
C LEU A 4 28.92 4.72 5.75
N ALA A 5 28.24 3.59 5.55
CA ALA A 5 26.79 3.51 5.62
C ALA A 5 26.33 3.47 7.10
N MET A 6 25.63 4.51 7.54
CA MET A 6 25.11 4.65 8.90
C MET A 6 23.60 4.78 8.88
N SER A 7 22.91 4.27 9.91
CA SER A 7 21.48 4.52 10.07
C SER A 7 21.23 5.96 10.51
N GLN A 8 20.00 6.45 10.32
CA GLN A 8 19.64 7.83 10.72
C GLN A 8 19.93 8.08 12.21
N GLY A 9 19.60 7.12 13.08
CA GLY A 9 19.89 7.23 14.51
C GLY A 9 21.38 7.22 14.85
N GLU A 10 22.21 6.57 14.04
CA GLU A 10 23.67 6.59 14.20
C GLU A 10 24.28 7.90 13.70
N LEU A 11 23.74 8.47 12.63
CA LEU A 11 24.10 9.81 12.16
C LEU A 11 23.74 10.88 13.18
N SER A 12 22.51 10.87 13.71
CA SER A 12 22.08 11.80 14.77
C SER A 12 22.94 11.65 16.03
N ARG A 13 23.33 10.41 16.39
CA ARG A 13 24.26 10.16 17.50
C ARG A 13 25.64 10.74 17.23
N PHE A 14 26.20 10.52 16.04
CA PHE A 14 27.50 11.07 15.66
C PHE A 14 27.50 12.60 15.74
N ASP A 15 26.50 13.25 15.15
CA ASP A 15 26.35 14.71 15.17
C ASP A 15 26.26 15.24 16.61
N THR A 16 25.39 14.64 17.42
CA THR A 16 25.22 15.04 18.83
C THR A 16 26.52 14.90 19.63
N LEU A 17 27.27 13.81 19.44
CA LEU A 17 28.54 13.59 20.13
C LEU A 17 29.64 14.52 19.64
N MET A 18 29.68 14.86 18.35
CA MET A 18 30.60 15.87 17.82
C MET A 18 30.35 17.25 18.41
N ARG A 19 29.08 17.63 18.64
CA ARG A 19 28.72 18.86 19.35
C ARG A 19 29.19 18.86 20.80
N VAL A 20 29.15 17.70 21.47
CA VAL A 20 29.72 17.55 22.83
C VAL A 20 31.24 17.68 22.82
N GLU A 21 31.94 17.04 21.88
CA GLU A 21 33.41 17.16 21.73
C GLU A 21 33.86 18.61 21.43
N ARG A 22 33.06 19.36 20.67
CA ARG A 22 33.29 20.79 20.40
C ARG A 22 32.93 21.71 21.58
N GLY A 23 32.36 21.17 22.65
CA GLY A 23 31.91 21.95 23.81
C GLY A 23 30.61 22.75 23.56
N GLU A 24 29.92 22.51 22.44
CA GLU A 24 28.68 23.20 22.06
C GLU A 24 27.45 22.60 22.76
N LEU A 25 27.58 21.40 23.34
CA LEU A 25 26.49 20.67 23.97
C LEU A 25 26.96 20.02 25.27
N ARG A 26 26.21 20.22 26.36
CA ARG A 26 26.52 19.54 27.62
C ARG A 26 26.15 18.05 27.53
N ILE A 27 26.85 17.25 28.31
CA ILE A 27 26.65 15.79 28.34
C ILE A 27 25.22 15.42 28.80
N GLU A 28 24.60 16.23 29.66
CA GLU A 28 23.24 16.02 30.15
C GLU A 28 22.19 16.28 29.07
N ASP A 29 22.39 17.32 28.26
CA ASP A 29 21.53 17.62 27.12
C ASP A 29 21.67 16.54 26.04
N ALA A 30 22.90 16.10 25.75
CA ALA A 30 23.16 15.00 24.83
C ALA A 30 22.53 13.67 25.30
N ALA A 31 22.61 13.38 26.61
CA ALA A 31 21.96 12.23 27.22
C ALA A 31 20.44 12.29 27.02
N THR A 32 19.84 13.47 27.18
CA THR A 32 18.40 13.69 26.99
C THR A 32 17.99 13.54 25.53
N LEU A 33 18.71 14.17 24.60
CA LEU A 33 18.44 14.09 23.16
C LEU A 33 18.54 12.67 22.59
N LEU A 34 19.50 11.88 23.08
CA LEU A 34 19.72 10.51 22.62
C LEU A 34 18.94 9.47 23.42
N GLY A 35 18.27 9.85 24.52
CA GLY A 35 17.60 8.91 25.42
C GLY A 35 18.56 7.92 26.09
N LEU A 36 19.80 8.34 26.39
CA LEU A 36 20.86 7.51 26.92
C LEU A 36 21.32 8.00 28.30
N LYS A 37 21.83 7.09 29.14
CA LYS A 37 22.44 7.48 30.42
C LYS A 37 23.81 8.13 30.19
N ARG A 38 24.24 9.06 31.07
CA ARG A 38 25.56 9.73 31.01
C ARG A 38 26.73 8.75 30.80
N ARG A 39 26.76 7.62 31.52
CA ARG A 39 27.77 6.57 31.35
C ARG A 39 27.85 5.99 29.92
N GLN A 40 26.71 5.90 29.22
CA GLN A 40 26.67 5.42 27.84
C GLN A 40 27.19 6.49 26.88
N ILE A 41 26.92 7.77 27.15
CA ILE A 41 27.51 8.89 26.39
C ILE A 41 29.03 8.86 26.52
N PHE A 42 29.58 8.75 27.73
CA PHE A 42 31.03 8.64 27.93
C PHE A 42 31.64 7.44 27.19
N ARG A 43 30.99 6.28 27.25
CA ARG A 43 31.44 5.09 26.51
C ARG A 43 31.43 5.31 24.99
N LEU A 44 30.44 6.03 24.47
CA LEU A 44 30.35 6.35 23.04
C LEU A 44 31.39 7.39 22.63
N LEU A 45 31.64 8.42 23.45
CA LEU A 45 32.70 9.40 23.24
C LEU A 45 34.08 8.73 23.23
N GLY A 46 34.34 7.78 24.14
CA GLY A 46 35.57 6.98 24.12
C GLY A 46 35.78 6.28 22.79
N ARG A 47 34.76 5.55 22.31
CA ARG A 47 34.80 4.87 21.00
C ARG A 47 34.93 5.83 19.83
N LEU A 48 34.29 7.00 19.90
CA LEU A 48 34.38 8.02 18.87
C LEU A 48 35.81 8.56 18.76
N ARG A 49 36.51 8.72 19.89
CA ARG A 49 37.91 9.16 19.89
C ARG A 49 38.88 8.08 19.43
N GLU A 50 38.61 6.82 19.78
CA GLU A 50 39.47 5.67 19.41
C GLU A 50 39.29 5.28 17.93
N ASP A 51 38.05 5.08 17.50
CA ASP A 51 37.69 4.46 16.22
C ASP A 51 37.05 5.46 15.23
N GLY A 52 36.92 6.74 15.61
CA GLY A 52 36.19 7.73 14.82
C GLY A 52 34.70 7.40 14.66
N ALA A 53 34.11 7.85 13.55
CA ALA A 53 32.71 7.57 13.22
C ALA A 53 32.40 6.07 13.15
N ALA A 54 33.38 5.23 12.81
CA ALA A 54 33.21 3.79 12.72
C ALA A 54 32.93 3.15 14.09
N GLY A 55 33.44 3.72 15.19
CA GLY A 55 33.18 3.24 16.56
C GLY A 55 31.72 3.38 17.02
N LEU A 56 30.95 4.24 16.35
CA LEU A 56 29.53 4.47 16.65
C LEU A 56 28.59 3.57 15.85
N MET A 57 29.12 2.86 14.85
CA MET A 57 28.39 1.90 14.05
C MET A 57 28.02 0.66 14.87
N SER A 58 26.85 0.08 14.59
CA SER A 58 26.48 -1.20 15.17
C SER A 58 27.48 -2.29 14.78
N ARG A 59 28.15 -2.88 15.79
CA ARG A 59 29.06 -4.01 15.62
C ARG A 59 28.38 -5.30 15.12
N LYS A 60 27.04 -5.32 15.07
CA LYS A 60 26.28 -6.42 14.46
C LYS A 60 26.28 -6.34 12.92
N ARG A 61 26.58 -5.18 12.33
CA ARG A 61 26.67 -5.05 10.87
C ARG A 61 27.84 -5.86 10.33
N GLY A 62 27.63 -6.46 9.16
CA GLY A 62 28.62 -7.31 8.49
C GLY A 62 28.84 -8.67 9.16
N ARG A 63 28.13 -8.97 10.26
CA ARG A 63 28.14 -10.32 10.82
C ARG A 63 27.41 -11.27 9.87
N PRO A 64 28.00 -12.40 9.48
CA PRO A 64 27.29 -13.40 8.68
C PRO A 64 26.11 -13.95 9.47
N LEU A 65 25.07 -14.34 8.75
CA LEU A 65 23.91 -15.00 9.30
C LEU A 65 24.28 -16.38 9.85
N ALA A 66 23.50 -16.90 10.80
CA ALA A 66 23.70 -18.26 11.25
C ALA A 66 23.38 -19.25 10.11
N PRO A 67 23.96 -20.47 10.10
CA PRO A 67 23.71 -21.45 9.04
C PRO A 67 22.24 -21.85 8.86
N HIS A 68 21.42 -21.67 9.91
CA HIS A 68 19.99 -21.96 9.92
C HIS A 68 19.10 -20.73 9.69
N ASP A 69 19.69 -19.53 9.55
CA ASP A 69 18.94 -18.32 9.25
C ASP A 69 18.63 -18.28 7.75
N ASP A 70 17.40 -18.64 7.39
CA ASP A 70 16.89 -18.41 6.05
C ASP A 70 16.14 -17.07 6.00
N LEU A 71 16.77 -16.05 5.41
CA LEU A 71 16.14 -14.74 5.25
C LEU A 71 14.82 -14.81 4.49
N ARG A 72 14.66 -15.76 3.58
CA ARG A 72 13.44 -15.86 2.77
C ARG A 72 12.24 -16.16 3.65
N SER A 73 12.36 -17.13 4.56
CA SER A 73 11.31 -17.49 5.52
C SER A 73 11.17 -16.49 6.68
N ILE A 74 12.27 -15.86 7.11
CA ILE A 74 12.26 -14.85 8.19
C ILE A 74 11.56 -13.56 7.77
N MET A 75 11.79 -13.10 6.53
CA MET A 75 11.27 -11.82 6.02
C MET A 75 9.88 -11.92 5.38
N VAL A 76 9.21 -13.07 5.46
CA VAL A 76 7.85 -13.24 4.94
C VAL A 76 6.85 -12.41 5.72
N TRP A 77 6.04 -11.63 5.01
CA TRP A 77 4.83 -11.04 5.56
C TRP A 77 3.74 -12.11 5.68
N ARG A 78 3.28 -12.39 6.90
CA ARG A 78 2.24 -13.39 7.17
C ARG A 78 0.96 -12.72 7.64
N GLU A 79 -0.14 -12.98 6.95
CA GLU A 79 -1.47 -12.51 7.36
C GLU A 79 -2.48 -13.65 7.41
N GLN A 80 -3.18 -13.77 8.53
CA GLN A 80 -4.23 -14.78 8.70
C GLN A 80 -5.53 -14.31 8.04
N ARG A 81 -6.08 -15.11 7.12
CA ARG A 81 -7.36 -14.85 6.44
C ARG A 81 -8.31 -16.02 6.58
N THR A 82 -9.61 -15.74 6.66
CA THR A 82 -10.64 -16.75 6.71
C THR A 82 -11.06 -17.12 5.30
N VAL A 83 -11.10 -18.41 5.01
CA VAL A 83 -11.62 -18.97 3.76
C VAL A 83 -13.14 -19.00 3.85
N THR A 84 -13.82 -18.50 2.82
CA THR A 84 -15.29 -18.55 2.72
C THR A 84 -15.77 -19.96 2.39
N ALA A 85 -17.08 -20.22 2.51
CA ALA A 85 -17.67 -21.50 2.12
C ALA A 85 -17.43 -21.87 0.64
N ALA A 86 -17.18 -20.88 -0.22
CA ALA A 86 -16.88 -21.08 -1.64
C ALA A 86 -15.37 -21.20 -1.94
N LEU A 87 -14.55 -21.54 -0.93
CA LEU A 87 -13.09 -21.65 -1.05
C LEU A 87 -12.40 -20.35 -1.51
N THR A 88 -12.98 -19.19 -1.22
CA THR A 88 -12.38 -17.89 -1.55
C THR A 88 -11.89 -17.14 -0.31
N LEU A 89 -10.82 -16.37 -0.44
CA LEU A 89 -10.34 -15.45 0.59
C LEU A 89 -9.92 -14.11 -0.02
N HIS A 90 -9.91 -13.08 0.81
CA HIS A 90 -9.57 -11.73 0.40
C HIS A 90 -8.23 -11.33 1.01
N TYR A 91 -7.33 -10.84 0.17
CA TYR A 91 -6.08 -10.26 0.61
C TYR A 91 -5.72 -9.09 -0.29
N ASN A 92 -5.43 -7.94 0.32
CA ASN A 92 -5.00 -6.74 -0.38
C ASN A 92 -5.87 -6.32 -1.59
N LYS A 93 -7.20 -6.33 -1.39
CA LYS A 93 -8.25 -6.08 -2.40
C LYS A 93 -8.29 -7.04 -3.60
N ALA A 94 -7.46 -8.07 -3.65
CA ALA A 94 -7.68 -9.20 -4.53
C ALA A 94 -8.49 -10.29 -3.82
N MET A 95 -9.17 -11.09 -4.64
CA MET A 95 -9.78 -12.35 -4.22
C MET A 95 -8.89 -13.48 -4.70
N PHE A 96 -8.65 -14.45 -3.83
CA PHE A 96 -7.98 -15.71 -4.15
C PHE A 96 -9.00 -16.82 -4.01
N ILE A 97 -9.09 -17.67 -5.03
CA ILE A 97 -9.97 -18.83 -5.08
C ILE A 97 -9.06 -20.04 -4.96
N LEU A 98 -9.18 -20.81 -3.87
CA LEU A 98 -8.40 -22.04 -3.71
C LEU A 98 -8.89 -23.07 -4.73
N GLU A 99 -7.97 -23.76 -5.38
CA GLU A 99 -8.31 -24.86 -6.28
C GLU A 99 -8.81 -26.04 -5.44
N PRO A 100 -9.98 -26.62 -5.75
CA PRO A 100 -10.54 -27.72 -4.98
C PRO A 100 -9.60 -28.94 -4.94
N ASN A 101 -9.23 -29.34 -3.74
CA ASN A 101 -8.44 -30.54 -3.44
C ASN A 101 -8.83 -31.04 -2.04
N ASP A 102 -8.40 -32.25 -1.68
CA ASP A 102 -8.82 -32.89 -0.41
C ASP A 102 -8.56 -32.00 0.81
N VAL A 103 -7.43 -31.27 0.80
CA VAL A 103 -7.07 -30.35 1.88
C VAL A 103 -7.96 -29.12 1.89
N SER A 104 -8.08 -28.42 0.77
CA SER A 104 -8.78 -27.12 0.65
C SER A 104 -10.28 -27.23 0.88
N LEU A 105 -10.91 -28.34 0.52
CA LEU A 105 -12.33 -28.58 0.77
C LEU A 105 -12.63 -28.53 2.26
N ASP A 106 -11.76 -29.12 3.07
CA ASP A 106 -11.86 -29.09 4.54
C ASP A 106 -11.50 -27.73 5.13
N LEU A 107 -10.95 -26.79 4.34
CA LEU A 107 -10.60 -25.44 4.78
C LEU A 107 -11.74 -24.44 4.65
N ALA A 108 -12.90 -24.83 4.13
CA ALA A 108 -14.08 -23.97 4.12
C ALA A 108 -14.38 -23.43 5.54
N LEU A 109 -14.52 -22.11 5.66
CA LEU A 109 -14.75 -21.39 6.93
C LEU A 109 -13.59 -21.46 7.94
N LYS A 110 -12.43 -22.02 7.58
CA LYS A 110 -11.22 -22.07 8.41
C LYS A 110 -10.25 -20.93 8.11
N ARG A 111 -9.27 -20.74 8.99
CA ARG A 111 -8.20 -19.76 8.81
C ARG A 111 -7.02 -20.36 8.07
N VAL A 112 -6.46 -19.58 7.17
CA VAL A 112 -5.23 -19.89 6.42
C VAL A 112 -4.28 -18.71 6.51
N THR A 113 -3.00 -18.97 6.28
CA THR A 113 -1.95 -17.96 6.28
C THR A 113 -1.67 -17.54 4.85
N VAL A 114 -1.75 -16.24 4.57
CA VAL A 114 -1.22 -15.66 3.33
C VAL A 114 0.21 -15.23 3.61
N CYS A 115 1.14 -15.81 2.86
CA CYS A 115 2.57 -15.59 2.96
C CYS A 115 3.03 -14.78 1.74
N GLU A 116 3.44 -13.52 1.94
CA GLU A 116 4.03 -12.68 0.90
C GLU A 116 5.54 -12.54 1.13
N TYR A 117 6.31 -12.99 0.16
CA TYR A 117 7.76 -13.04 0.22
C TYR A 117 8.40 -11.74 -0.30
N PRO A 118 9.64 -11.41 0.12
CA PRO A 118 10.34 -10.21 -0.35
C PRO A 118 10.62 -10.19 -1.85
N ASP A 119 10.67 -11.34 -2.51
CA ASP A 119 10.84 -11.45 -3.96
C ASP A 119 9.53 -11.24 -4.74
N GLY A 120 8.41 -11.03 -4.03
CA GLY A 120 7.07 -10.77 -4.58
C GLY A 120 6.24 -12.02 -4.84
N ARG A 121 6.74 -13.21 -4.49
CA ARG A 121 5.93 -14.45 -4.46
C ARG A 121 4.87 -14.35 -3.38
N LEU A 122 3.70 -14.93 -3.67
CA LEU A 122 2.61 -15.06 -2.72
C LEU A 122 2.19 -16.52 -2.65
N GLU A 123 2.11 -17.03 -1.44
CA GLU A 123 1.68 -18.39 -1.14
C GLU A 123 0.54 -18.35 -0.12
N ILE A 124 -0.35 -19.32 -0.20
CA ILE A 124 -1.42 -19.50 0.76
C ILE A 124 -1.20 -20.84 1.42
N GLU A 125 -1.04 -20.84 2.74
CA GLU A 125 -0.61 -22.01 3.48
C GLU A 125 -1.58 -22.35 4.61
N HIS A 126 -1.74 -23.64 4.86
CA HIS A 126 -2.42 -24.16 6.04
C HIS A 126 -1.60 -25.31 6.63
N GLU A 127 -1.24 -25.21 7.91
CA GLU A 127 -0.46 -26.24 8.63
C GLU A 127 0.84 -26.66 7.90
N GLY A 128 1.46 -25.74 7.15
CA GLY A 128 2.67 -26.00 6.37
C GLY A 128 2.44 -26.54 4.96
N HIS A 129 1.18 -26.75 4.55
CA HIS A 129 0.82 -27.13 3.18
C HIS A 129 0.46 -25.91 2.35
N VAL A 130 1.19 -25.72 1.23
CA VAL A 130 0.88 -24.68 0.24
C VAL A 130 -0.34 -25.11 -0.58
N LEU A 131 -1.33 -24.22 -0.65
CA LEU A 131 -2.60 -24.43 -1.32
C LEU A 131 -2.55 -23.82 -2.73
N PRO A 132 -2.88 -24.60 -3.78
CA PRO A 132 -3.03 -24.05 -5.13
C PRO A 132 -4.20 -23.06 -5.17
N TYR A 133 -4.03 -21.97 -5.90
CA TYR A 133 -5.04 -20.93 -5.99
C TYR A 133 -5.08 -20.27 -7.37
N ARG A 134 -6.24 -19.70 -7.69
CA ARG A 134 -6.46 -18.76 -8.78
C ARG A 134 -6.72 -17.36 -8.24
N GLN A 135 -6.05 -16.37 -8.82
CA GLN A 135 -6.26 -14.97 -8.45
C GLN A 135 -7.37 -14.32 -9.28
N PHE A 136 -8.24 -13.58 -8.61
CA PHE A 136 -9.19 -12.66 -9.23
C PHE A 136 -8.96 -11.24 -8.68
N ASP A 137 -8.36 -10.37 -9.49
CA ASP A 137 -8.11 -8.99 -9.08
C ASP A 137 -9.36 -8.12 -9.25
N LYS A 138 -9.97 -7.74 -8.12
CA LYS A 138 -11.16 -6.87 -8.10
C LYS A 138 -10.85 -5.44 -8.56
N MET A 139 -9.59 -5.06 -8.71
CA MET A 139 -9.19 -3.73 -9.17
C MET A 139 -9.02 -3.63 -10.68
N ARG A 140 -9.10 -4.74 -11.43
CA ARG A 140 -9.08 -4.67 -12.89
C ARG A 140 -10.28 -3.84 -13.37
N GLN A 141 -10.02 -2.91 -14.28
CA GLN A 141 -11.08 -2.11 -14.89
C GLN A 141 -12.09 -3.04 -15.56
N VAL A 142 -13.37 -2.90 -15.19
CA VAL A 142 -14.47 -3.59 -15.86
C VAL A 142 -14.65 -2.94 -17.23
N ASN A 143 -14.80 -3.77 -18.28
CA ASN A 143 -15.18 -3.28 -19.61
C ASN A 143 -16.51 -2.54 -19.50
N GLN A 144 -16.50 -1.22 -19.69
CA GLN A 144 -17.72 -0.44 -19.72
C GLN A 144 -18.49 -0.81 -20.99
N PRO A 145 -19.79 -1.17 -20.90
CA PRO A 145 -20.59 -1.44 -22.09
C PRO A 145 -20.69 -0.18 -22.96
N ALA A 146 -20.98 -0.38 -24.25
CA ALA A 146 -21.21 0.73 -25.17
C ALA A 146 -22.30 1.65 -24.63
N ILE A 147 -21.98 2.94 -24.50
CA ILE A 147 -22.93 3.95 -24.04
C ILE A 147 -24.03 4.03 -25.11
N VAL A 148 -25.26 3.68 -24.73
CA VAL A 148 -26.43 3.81 -25.60
C VAL A 148 -26.84 5.28 -25.63
N GLU A 149 -27.05 5.82 -26.83
CA GLU A 149 -27.38 7.23 -27.03
C GLU A 149 -28.60 7.65 -26.22
N ASN A 150 -28.40 8.52 -25.25
CA ASN A 150 -29.46 9.18 -24.51
C ASN A 150 -29.13 10.67 -24.46
N LYS A 151 -30.04 11.50 -24.99
CA LYS A 151 -29.85 12.90 -25.42
C LYS A 151 -29.06 13.81 -24.46
N HIS A 152 -28.97 13.47 -23.17
CA HIS A 152 -28.27 14.26 -22.17
C HIS A 152 -27.42 13.44 -21.16
N LEU A 153 -27.38 12.11 -21.26
CA LEU A 153 -26.64 11.28 -20.30
C LEU A 153 -25.13 11.34 -20.59
N ASP A 154 -24.74 11.49 -21.85
CA ASP A 154 -23.35 11.50 -22.30
C ASP A 154 -22.53 12.62 -21.66
N ALA A 155 -23.13 13.81 -21.52
CA ALA A 155 -22.49 14.97 -20.91
C ALA A 155 -22.25 14.80 -19.40
N ALA A 156 -23.08 14.01 -18.71
CA ALA A 156 -22.89 13.68 -17.30
C ALA A 156 -21.90 12.50 -17.12
N LEU A 157 -21.87 11.56 -18.06
CA LEU A 157 -20.97 10.41 -18.06
C LEU A 157 -19.52 10.78 -18.41
N LEU A 158 -19.29 11.77 -19.28
CA LEU A 158 -17.94 12.26 -19.63
C LEU A 158 -17.10 12.68 -18.40
N PRO A 159 -17.55 13.60 -17.53
CA PRO A 159 -16.81 13.98 -16.33
C PRO A 159 -16.69 12.82 -15.34
N ALA A 160 -17.71 11.94 -15.22
CA ALA A 160 -17.61 10.75 -14.37
C ALA A 160 -16.53 9.78 -14.85
N ARG A 161 -16.43 9.53 -16.17
CA ARG A 161 -15.41 8.68 -16.78
C ARG A 161 -14.01 9.30 -16.65
N GLN A 162 -13.88 10.62 -16.86
CA GLN A 162 -12.62 11.34 -16.62
C GLN A 162 -12.19 11.24 -15.14
N MET A 163 -13.12 11.48 -14.21
CA MET A 163 -12.85 11.35 -12.78
C MET A 163 -12.47 9.93 -12.38
N GLN A 164 -13.14 8.89 -12.91
CA GLN A 164 -12.80 7.49 -12.65
C GLN A 164 -11.44 7.08 -13.25
N ALA A 165 -11.09 7.59 -14.43
CA ALA A 165 -9.79 7.35 -15.05
C ALA A 165 -8.64 7.93 -14.23
N ILE A 166 -8.86 9.08 -13.59
CA ILE A 166 -7.81 9.82 -12.89
C ILE A 166 -7.75 9.46 -11.40
N MET A 167 -8.91 9.29 -10.77
CA MET A 167 -9.05 8.82 -9.40
C MET A 167 -9.86 7.52 -9.40
N PRO A 168 -9.26 6.38 -9.78
CA PRO A 168 -9.92 5.11 -9.60
C PRO A 168 -10.27 4.96 -8.11
N HIS A 169 -11.53 4.68 -7.82
CA HIS A 169 -12.03 4.49 -6.44
C HIS A 169 -11.29 3.36 -5.67
N HIS A 170 -10.48 2.58 -6.40
CA HIS A 170 -9.63 1.51 -5.91
C HIS A 170 -8.12 1.78 -6.09
N ARG A 171 -7.68 3.04 -6.24
CA ARG A 171 -6.26 3.40 -6.46
C ARG A 171 -5.33 2.88 -5.36
N LYS A 172 -5.77 2.96 -4.11
CA LYS A 172 -5.01 2.39 -2.99
C LYS A 172 -5.56 1.00 -2.73
N ARG A 173 -4.71 -0.03 -2.66
CA ARG A 173 -5.10 -1.38 -2.20
C ARG A 173 -5.38 -1.34 -0.70
N ASN A 174 -4.54 -1.96 0.13
CA ASN A 174 -4.62 -1.89 1.59
C ASN A 174 -3.58 -0.90 2.16
N ASN A 175 -3.86 -0.33 3.33
CA ASN A 175 -2.88 0.42 4.12
C ASN A 175 -1.98 -0.52 4.94
N ASP A 176 -2.50 -1.67 5.34
CA ASP A 176 -1.82 -2.65 6.19
C ASP A 176 -1.29 -3.81 5.33
N ALA A 177 -0.40 -3.49 4.39
CA ALA A 177 0.26 -4.45 3.51
C ALA A 177 1.73 -4.06 3.33
N PRO A 178 2.62 -5.02 3.02
CA PRO A 178 4.03 -4.72 2.79
C PRO A 178 4.19 -3.76 1.60
N ALA A 179 5.16 -2.85 1.72
CA ALA A 179 5.55 -1.98 0.62
C ALA A 179 6.29 -2.80 -0.45
N ARG A 180 5.95 -2.58 -1.72
CA ARG A 180 6.44 -3.39 -2.86
C ARG A 180 7.33 -2.62 -3.85
N ARG A 181 7.81 -1.44 -3.45
CA ARG A 181 8.53 -0.52 -4.35
C ARG A 181 9.76 -1.15 -5.00
N ASP A 182 10.47 -1.99 -4.25
CA ASP A 182 11.73 -2.60 -4.69
C ASP A 182 11.54 -4.05 -5.17
N GLN A 183 10.29 -4.53 -5.27
CA GLN A 183 10.01 -5.90 -5.73
C GLN A 183 10.02 -5.94 -7.25
N PRO A 184 10.88 -6.76 -7.88
CA PRO A 184 11.01 -6.80 -9.35
C PRO A 184 9.76 -7.38 -10.03
N MET A 185 9.05 -8.28 -9.35
CA MET A 185 7.83 -8.91 -9.85
C MET A 185 6.93 -9.25 -8.67
N HIS A 186 5.73 -8.67 -8.62
CA HIS A 186 4.76 -8.97 -7.58
C HIS A 186 3.35 -9.05 -8.17
N LEU A 187 2.47 -9.82 -7.51
CA LEU A 187 1.11 -10.12 -7.96
C LEU A 187 0.15 -8.91 -8.01
N PHE A 188 0.63 -7.73 -7.66
CA PHE A 188 -0.19 -6.57 -7.33
C PHE A 188 0.40 -5.27 -7.90
N PRO A 189 0.42 -5.08 -9.21
CA PRO A 189 1.06 -3.92 -9.83
C PRO A 189 0.59 -2.62 -9.18
N GLU A 190 1.53 -1.70 -8.93
CA GLU A 190 1.18 -0.37 -8.48
C GLU A 190 0.40 0.34 -9.59
N PRO A 191 -0.71 1.02 -9.27
CA PRO A 191 -1.46 1.76 -10.28
C PRO A 191 -0.66 2.98 -10.73
N GLU A 192 -0.66 3.22 -12.03
CA GLU A 192 0.08 4.34 -12.62
C GLU A 192 -0.27 5.69 -11.96
N PRO A 193 0.72 6.58 -11.77
CA PRO A 193 0.48 7.92 -11.25
C PRO A 193 -0.60 8.63 -12.08
N PRO A 194 -1.56 9.33 -11.43
CA PRO A 194 -2.60 9.99 -12.19
C PRO A 194 -1.97 11.15 -12.97
N PRO A 195 -2.45 11.44 -14.19
CA PRO A 195 -2.12 12.71 -14.81
C PRO A 195 -2.63 13.84 -13.90
N LYS A 196 -1.81 14.90 -13.73
CA LYS A 196 -2.22 16.09 -12.99
C LYS A 196 -3.39 16.74 -13.73
N ILE A 197 -4.51 16.95 -13.03
CA ILE A 197 -5.73 17.53 -13.62
C ILE A 197 -5.78 19.02 -13.34
N ASP A 198 -6.08 19.80 -14.39
CA ASP A 198 -6.61 21.14 -14.19
C ASP A 198 -8.14 21.05 -14.03
N ARG A 199 -8.65 21.45 -12.86
CA ARG A 199 -10.10 21.46 -12.59
C ARG A 199 -10.87 22.44 -13.46
N ARG A 200 -10.20 23.38 -14.12
CA ARG A 200 -10.82 24.37 -15.00
C ARG A 200 -11.23 23.78 -16.36
N THR A 201 -10.63 22.66 -16.75
CA THR A 201 -10.87 21.96 -18.04
C THR A 201 -11.58 20.62 -17.87
N LEU A 202 -12.00 20.28 -16.65
CA LEU A 202 -12.74 19.06 -16.33
C LEU A 202 -14.20 19.17 -16.83
N GLY A 203 -14.65 18.16 -17.58
CA GLY A 203 -15.93 18.19 -18.30
C GLY A 203 -15.84 18.96 -19.61
N GLY A 204 -16.50 18.44 -20.65
CA GLY A 204 -16.53 19.06 -21.98
C GLY A 204 -17.21 20.44 -21.98
N SER A 205 -17.46 20.98 -23.18
CA SER A 205 -18.21 22.24 -23.33
C SER A 205 -19.53 22.19 -22.56
N LYS A 206 -19.83 23.26 -21.79
CA LYS A 206 -21.10 23.36 -21.06
C LYS A 206 -22.27 23.12 -22.01
N LEU A 207 -23.18 22.21 -21.64
CA LEU A 207 -24.43 22.01 -22.37
C LEU A 207 -25.19 23.33 -22.45
N LYS A 208 -25.52 23.76 -23.66
CA LYS A 208 -26.46 24.87 -23.84
C LYS A 208 -27.82 24.41 -23.33
N ARG A 209 -28.41 25.16 -22.40
CA ARG A 209 -29.79 24.90 -21.95
C ARG A 209 -30.69 24.94 -23.18
N SER A 210 -31.40 23.85 -23.44
CA SER A 210 -32.50 23.88 -24.42
C SER A 210 -33.58 24.85 -23.94
N PRO A 211 -34.37 25.44 -24.87
CA PRO A 211 -35.56 26.19 -24.50
C PRO A 211 -36.46 25.39 -23.56
N ARG A 212 -37.15 26.08 -22.64
CA ARG A 212 -38.15 25.41 -21.79
C ARG A 212 -39.23 24.82 -22.70
N LEU A 213 -39.48 23.52 -22.53
CA LEU A 213 -40.62 22.84 -23.16
C LEU A 213 -41.91 23.38 -22.52
N SER A 214 -42.99 23.47 -23.32
CA SER A 214 -44.30 23.85 -22.80
C SER A 214 -44.85 22.77 -21.87
N ASP A 215 -45.70 23.16 -20.92
CA ASP A 215 -46.32 22.22 -19.98
C ASP A 215 -47.07 21.07 -20.69
N GLU A 216 -47.64 21.35 -21.86
CA GLU A 216 -48.34 20.37 -22.69
C GLU A 216 -47.39 19.29 -23.23
N THR A 217 -46.26 19.69 -23.82
CA THR A 217 -45.23 18.75 -24.28
C THR A 217 -44.55 17.98 -23.15
N LEU A 218 -44.49 18.55 -21.93
CA LEU A 218 -43.98 17.87 -20.74
C LEU A 218 -44.96 16.81 -20.20
N ARG A 219 -46.28 17.05 -20.32
CA ARG A 219 -47.34 16.10 -19.99
C ARG A 219 -47.37 14.92 -20.96
N GLU A 220 -47.24 15.18 -22.26
CA GLU A 220 -47.17 14.15 -23.31
C GLU A 220 -45.97 13.20 -23.11
N ARG A 221 -44.82 13.73 -22.69
CA ARG A 221 -43.62 12.94 -22.39
C ARG A 221 -43.68 12.17 -21.06
N GLY A 222 -44.78 12.27 -20.30
CA GLY A 222 -44.97 11.55 -19.04
C GLY A 222 -44.11 12.03 -17.86
N THR A 223 -43.32 13.11 -18.04
CA THR A 223 -42.36 13.61 -17.03
C THR A 223 -42.99 14.29 -15.81
N LEU A 224 -44.29 14.60 -15.86
CA LEU A 224 -45.02 15.31 -14.80
C LEU A 224 -45.90 14.39 -13.93
N ARG A 225 -45.82 13.06 -14.09
CA ARG A 225 -46.50 12.14 -13.16
C ARG A 225 -45.68 12.05 -11.86
N PHE A 226 -45.96 12.94 -10.93
CA PHE A 226 -45.50 12.76 -9.55
C PHE A 226 -46.05 11.44 -9.01
N VAL A 227 -45.17 10.62 -8.42
CA VAL A 227 -45.57 9.41 -7.72
C VAL A 227 -46.48 9.82 -6.56
N GLN A 228 -47.78 9.55 -6.68
CA GLN A 228 -48.67 9.63 -5.53
C GLN A 228 -48.26 8.54 -4.55
N ARG A 229 -47.80 8.93 -3.36
CA ARG A 229 -47.51 8.01 -2.27
C ARG A 229 -48.83 7.39 -1.81
N THR A 230 -48.97 6.08 -2.03
CA THR A 230 -49.92 5.22 -1.31
C THR A 230 -49.35 4.81 0.03
#